data_AF-A0A2N3DBW3-F1
#
_entry.id   AF-A0A2N3DBW3-F1
#
_cell.length_a   1.000
_cell.length_b   1.000
_cell.length_c   1.000
_cell.angle_alpha   90.00
_cell.angle_beta   90.00
_cell.angle_gamma   90.00
#
_symmetry.space_group_name_H-M   'P 1'
#
loop_
_entity.id
_entity.type
_entity.pdbx_description
1 polymer ?
#
loop_
_entity_poly.entity_id
_entity_poly.type
_entity_poly.pdbx_seq_one_letter_code
_entity_poly.pdbx_strand_id
1 'polypeptide(L)'
;MPDRKYPDPREEDIMAGNRRVSRPDSALPDSIIPDASYRPIPIVWFASAFLMQMVALFALFVVLQNQSGWIVIGLAALITGILGMWTWDRGMKAAGTGWKIATIAMLAGQLAFVCLGAASRL
;
A
#
# COMPACT_ATOMS: atom_id res chain seq x y z
N MET A 1 4.11 -33.12 44.56
CA MET A 1 3.89 -31.76 44.04
C MET A 1 2.39 -31.52 44.05
N PRO A 2 1.85 -30.48 44.70
CA PRO A 2 0.40 -30.32 44.78
C PRO A 2 -0.14 -29.80 43.45
N ASP A 3 -1.19 -30.47 42.97
CA ASP A 3 -1.92 -30.19 41.74
C ASP A 3 -2.43 -28.75 41.69
N ARG A 4 -2.08 -28.02 40.64
CA ARG A 4 -2.64 -26.70 40.37
C ARG A 4 -4.10 -26.87 39.96
N LYS A 5 -5.00 -26.48 40.87
CA LYS A 5 -6.42 -26.19 40.65
C LYS A 5 -6.61 -25.38 39.36
N TYR A 6 -7.10 -26.02 38.31
CA TYR A 6 -7.77 -25.28 37.24
C TYR A 6 -9.05 -24.67 37.83
N PRO A 7 -9.34 -23.37 37.61
CA PRO A 7 -10.60 -22.79 38.04
C PRO A 7 -11.76 -23.47 37.29
N ASP A 8 -12.84 -23.72 38.03
CA ASP A 8 -14.07 -24.35 37.52
C ASP A 8 -14.58 -23.61 36.27
N PRO A 9 -14.90 -24.30 35.15
CA PRO A 9 -15.53 -23.68 34.00
C PRO A 9 -16.85 -23.03 34.42
N ARG A 10 -17.10 -21.80 34.00
CA ARG A 10 -18.41 -21.19 34.21
C ARG A 10 -19.41 -21.96 33.35
N GLU A 11 -20.68 -22.03 33.75
CA GLU A 11 -21.74 -22.75 33.00
C GLU A 11 -21.85 -22.32 31.52
N GLU A 12 -21.34 -21.13 31.19
CA GLU A 12 -21.29 -20.52 29.87
C GLU A 12 -20.10 -21.00 28.98
N ASP A 13 -19.19 -21.81 29.50
CA ASP A 13 -18.04 -22.34 28.74
C ASP A 13 -18.41 -23.60 27.96
N ILE A 14 -18.39 -23.52 26.63
CA ILE A 14 -18.60 -24.67 25.74
C ILE A 14 -17.28 -25.45 25.63
N MET A 15 -17.30 -26.72 26.02
CA MET A 15 -16.14 -27.61 25.96
C MET A 15 -16.22 -28.52 24.72
N ALA A 16 -15.13 -28.65 23.97
CA ALA A 16 -15.00 -29.63 22.88
C ALA A 16 -13.88 -30.63 23.22
N GLY A 17 -14.24 -31.78 23.76
CA GLY A 17 -13.29 -32.74 24.32
C GLY A 17 -12.51 -32.13 25.49
N ASN A 18 -11.17 -32.22 25.46
CA ASN A 18 -10.30 -31.68 26.52
C ASN A 18 -9.90 -30.20 26.31
N ARG A 19 -10.48 -29.50 25.32
CA ARG A 19 -10.13 -28.11 24.99
C ARG A 19 -11.28 -27.16 25.31
N ARG A 20 -10.98 -26.06 26.01
CA ARG A 20 -11.89 -24.94 26.21
C ARG A 20 -12.07 -24.23 24.86
N VAL A 21 -13.29 -24.20 24.32
CA VAL A 21 -13.63 -23.35 23.18
C VAL A 21 -13.98 -21.99 23.76
N SER A 22 -13.02 -21.08 23.73
CA SER A 22 -13.16 -19.76 24.32
C SER A 22 -14.23 -18.95 23.59
N ARG A 23 -15.39 -18.78 24.24
CA ARG A 23 -16.40 -17.73 23.99
C ARG A 23 -17.08 -17.72 22.60
N PRO A 24 -18.41 -17.47 22.51
CA PRO A 24 -19.14 -17.37 21.24
C PRO A 24 -18.65 -16.23 20.32
N ASP A 25 -17.81 -15.33 20.83
CA ASP A 25 -17.15 -14.24 20.11
C ASP A 25 -15.98 -14.71 19.22
N SER A 26 -15.55 -15.98 19.30
CA SER A 26 -14.77 -16.66 18.26
C SER A 26 -15.67 -17.62 17.47
N ALA A 27 -16.70 -17.07 16.81
CA ALA A 27 -17.76 -17.82 16.13
C ALA A 27 -17.31 -18.62 14.88
N LEU A 28 -16.02 -18.71 14.59
CA LEU A 28 -15.51 -19.39 13.40
C LEU A 28 -14.63 -20.57 13.82
N PRO A 29 -14.91 -21.79 13.34
CA PRO A 29 -13.99 -22.92 13.46
C PRO A 29 -12.59 -22.51 12.98
N ASP A 30 -11.52 -23.01 13.60
CA ASP A 30 -10.13 -22.76 13.15
C ASP A 30 -9.89 -23.14 11.67
N SER A 31 -10.76 -24.00 11.10
CA SER A 31 -10.77 -24.38 9.68
C SER A 31 -11.40 -23.33 8.74
N ILE A 32 -12.14 -22.36 9.27
CA ILE A 32 -12.70 -21.23 8.54
C ILE A 32 -11.85 -20.01 8.91
N ILE A 33 -10.63 -19.95 8.35
CA ILE A 33 -9.98 -18.66 8.20
C ILE A 33 -10.97 -17.85 7.34
N PRO A 34 -11.56 -16.75 7.85
CA PRO A 34 -12.39 -15.90 7.01
C PRO A 34 -11.53 -15.60 5.79
N ASP A 35 -12.05 -15.87 4.60
CA ASP A 35 -11.36 -15.65 3.34
C ASP A 35 -10.91 -14.18 3.33
N ALA A 36 -9.70 -13.95 3.84
CA ALA A 36 -9.08 -12.65 3.96
C ALA A 36 -8.51 -12.34 2.60
N SER A 37 -9.35 -12.47 1.57
CA SER A 37 -9.19 -11.86 0.28
C SER A 37 -8.80 -10.42 0.54
N TYR A 38 -7.51 -10.14 0.31
CA TYR A 38 -6.89 -8.85 0.59
C TYR A 38 -7.76 -7.74 0.03
N ARG A 39 -8.38 -6.95 0.91
CA ARG A 39 -9.10 -5.75 0.47
C ARG A 39 -8.04 -4.76 -0.01
N PRO A 40 -8.06 -4.31 -1.27
CA PRO A 40 -7.08 -3.37 -1.76
C PRO A 40 -7.10 -2.12 -0.89
N ILE A 41 -6.08 -1.92 -0.06
CA ILE A 41 -5.99 -0.76 0.82
C ILE A 41 -5.39 0.37 -0.01
N PRO A 42 -6.13 1.46 -0.30
CA PRO A 42 -5.66 2.50 -1.22
C PRO A 42 -4.32 3.13 -0.81
N ILE A 43 -4.08 3.26 0.49
CA ILE A 43 -2.81 3.78 1.03
C ILE A 43 -1.60 2.97 0.55
N VAL A 44 -1.71 1.65 0.40
CA VAL A 44 -0.57 0.79 0.00
C VAL A 44 -0.16 1.11 -1.42
N TRP A 45 -1.12 1.24 -2.32
CA TRP A 45 -0.85 1.60 -3.72
C TRP A 45 -0.38 3.04 -3.86
N PHE A 46 -0.97 3.97 -3.11
CA PHE A 46 -0.50 5.36 -3.04
C PHE A 46 0.96 5.44 -2.56
N ALA A 47 1.29 4.81 -1.43
CA ALA A 47 2.62 4.84 -0.84
C ALA A 47 3.65 4.13 -1.74
N SER A 48 3.27 3.01 -2.36
CA SER A 48 4.12 2.31 -3.32
C SER A 48 4.44 3.20 -4.52
N ALA A 49 3.42 3.85 -5.11
CA ALA A 49 3.60 4.78 -6.22
C ALA A 49 4.49 5.97 -5.83
N PHE A 50 4.25 6.56 -4.66
CA PHE A 50 5.05 7.65 -4.12
C PHE A 50 6.53 7.28 -4.01
N LEU A 51 6.83 6.14 -3.38
CA LEU A 51 8.22 5.69 -3.17
C LEU A 51 8.89 5.30 -4.48
N MET A 52 8.19 4.54 -5.33
CA MET A 52 8.73 4.11 -6.63
C MET A 52 9.02 5.31 -7.53
N GLN A 53 8.10 6.26 -7.64
CA GLN A 53 8.30 7.45 -8.45
C GLN A 53 9.43 8.31 -7.89
N MET A 54 9.49 8.50 -6.57
CA MET A 54 10.53 9.31 -5.93
C MET A 54 11.92 8.75 -6.25
N VAL A 55 12.10 7.44 -6.07
CA VAL A 55 13.39 6.77 -6.36
C VAL A 55 13.70 6.80 -7.85
N ALA A 56 12.73 6.49 -8.72
CA ALA A 56 12.94 6.46 -10.16
C ALA A 56 13.28 7.84 -10.74
N LEU A 57 12.55 8.87 -10.32
CA LEU A 57 12.79 10.25 -10.74
C LEU A 57 14.10 10.80 -10.19
N PHE A 58 14.44 10.51 -8.92
CA PHE A 58 15.73 10.89 -8.35
C PHE A 58 16.89 10.26 -9.12
N ALA A 59 16.85 8.95 -9.34
CA ALA A 59 17.88 8.24 -10.10
C ALA A 59 18.01 8.81 -11.52
N LEU A 60 16.88 9.03 -12.21
CA LEU A 60 16.87 9.62 -13.54
C LEU A 60 17.50 11.01 -13.55
N PHE A 61 17.16 11.87 -12.59
CA PHE A 61 17.67 13.23 -12.51
C PHE A 61 19.18 13.26 -12.29
N VAL A 62 19.71 12.38 -11.43
CA VAL A 62 21.16 12.26 -11.15
C VAL A 62 21.91 11.73 -12.37
N VAL A 63 21.40 10.66 -13.00
CA VAL A 63 22.05 10.04 -14.17
C VAL A 63 22.09 11.01 -15.35
N LEU A 64 21.05 11.83 -15.53
CA LEU A 64 20.90 12.77 -16.64
C LEU A 64 21.28 14.21 -16.27
N GLN A 65 22.12 14.42 -15.25
CA GLN A 65 22.48 15.77 -14.77
C GLN A 65 23.15 16.66 -15.82
N ASN A 66 23.85 16.08 -16.80
CA ASN A 66 24.54 16.82 -17.87
C ASN A 66 23.80 16.78 -19.22
N GLN A 67 22.55 16.31 -19.23
CA GLN A 67 21.73 16.25 -20.43
C GLN A 67 20.78 17.44 -20.52
N SER A 68 20.24 17.67 -21.72
CA SER A 68 19.23 18.71 -21.96
C SER A 68 18.00 18.52 -21.07
N GLY A 69 17.49 19.62 -20.51
CA GLY A 69 16.30 19.62 -19.68
C GLY A 69 15.08 18.99 -20.38
N TRP A 70 14.96 19.15 -21.70
CA TRP A 70 13.88 18.54 -22.49
C TRP A 70 13.91 17.01 -22.46
N ILE A 71 15.10 16.41 -22.52
CA ILE A 71 15.26 14.96 -22.45
C ILE A 71 14.86 14.46 -21.05
N VAL A 72 15.31 15.15 -20.01
CA VAL A 72 14.99 14.81 -18.62
C VAL A 72 13.49 14.89 -18.36
N ILE A 73 12.84 15.97 -18.79
CA ILE A 73 11.39 16.17 -18.62
C ILE A 73 10.61 15.11 -19.40
N GLY A 74 10.97 14.83 -20.65
CA GLY A 74 10.29 13.84 -21.47
C GLY A 74 10.33 12.44 -20.85
N LEU A 75 11.50 12.01 -20.37
CA LEU A 75 11.64 10.71 -19.73
C LEU A 75 10.97 10.66 -18.34
N ALA A 76 11.05 11.73 -17.56
CA ALA A 76 10.36 11.82 -16.27
C ALA A 76 8.83 11.74 -16.43
N ALA A 77 8.28 12.40 -17.44
CA ALA A 77 6.86 12.34 -17.78
C ALA A 77 6.46 10.92 -18.21
N LEU A 78 7.30 10.25 -19.01
CA LEU A 78 7.07 8.86 -19.43
C LEU A 78 7.04 7.89 -18.23
N ILE A 79 8.04 7.97 -17.34
CA ILE A 79 8.10 7.15 -16.12
C ILE A 79 6.87 7.40 -15.25
N THR A 80 6.51 8.67 -15.06
CA THR A 80 5.33 9.05 -14.28
C THR A 80 4.04 8.50 -14.88
N GLY A 81 3.90 8.54 -16.20
CA GLY A 81 2.75 7.98 -16.91
C GLY A 81 2.64 6.46 -16.74
N ILE A 82 3.76 5.73 -16.91
CA ILE A 82 3.82 4.27 -16.72
C ILE A 82 3.45 3.89 -15.29
N LEU A 83 4.04 4.56 -14.29
CA LEU A 83 3.73 4.31 -12.89
C LEU A 83 2.28 4.68 -12.55
N GLY A 84 1.77 5.77 -13.11
CA GLY A 84 0.39 6.18 -12.97
C GLY A 84 -0.58 5.10 -13.46
N MET A 85 -0.38 4.60 -14.69
CA MET A 85 -1.19 3.51 -15.25
C MET A 85 -1.14 2.24 -14.38
N TRP A 86 0.06 1.82 -13.99
CA TRP A 86 0.25 0.64 -13.15
C TRP A 86 -0.46 0.78 -11.79
N THR A 87 -0.33 1.94 -11.15
CA THR A 87 -0.98 2.24 -9.86
C THR A 87 -2.51 2.28 -10.00
N TRP A 88 -2.99 2.79 -11.14
CA TRP A 88 -4.42 2.83 -11.44
C TRP A 88 -5.02 1.44 -11.55
N ASP A 89 -4.38 0.57 -12.34
CA ASP A 89 -4.83 -0.79 -12.60
C ASP A 89 -4.81 -1.67 -11.35
N ARG A 90 -3.83 -1.48 -10.46
CA ARG A 90 -3.66 -2.32 -9.27
C ARG A 90 -4.66 -2.04 -8.15
N GLY A 91 -5.07 -0.79 -7.98
CA GLY A 91 -5.97 -0.49 -6.86
C GLY A 91 -6.59 0.90 -6.82
N MET A 92 -6.06 1.89 -7.57
CA MET A 92 -6.70 3.22 -7.54
C MET A 92 -8.01 3.29 -8.30
N LYS A 93 -8.28 2.42 -9.28
CA LYS A 93 -9.58 2.36 -9.97
C LYS A 93 -10.76 2.18 -9.00
N ALA A 94 -10.62 1.31 -8.01
CA ALA A 94 -11.67 0.98 -7.03
C ALA A 94 -11.62 1.88 -5.77
N ALA A 95 -10.62 2.75 -5.62
CA ALA A 95 -10.48 3.59 -4.45
C ALA A 95 -11.50 4.75 -4.42
N GLY A 96 -11.75 5.28 -3.23
CA GLY A 96 -12.55 6.50 -3.05
C GLY A 96 -11.94 7.71 -3.76
N THR A 97 -12.78 8.69 -4.12
CA THR A 97 -12.37 9.87 -4.89
C THR A 97 -11.21 10.64 -4.25
N GLY A 98 -11.18 10.76 -2.92
CA GLY A 98 -10.07 11.40 -2.20
C GLY A 98 -8.72 10.75 -2.49
N TRP A 99 -8.65 9.41 -2.50
CA TRP A 99 -7.41 8.68 -2.81
C TRP A 99 -6.98 8.84 -4.28
N LYS A 100 -7.93 8.86 -5.20
CA LYS A 100 -7.67 9.12 -6.62
C LYS A 100 -7.05 10.50 -6.83
N ILE A 101 -7.67 11.53 -6.24
CA ILE A 101 -7.18 12.91 -6.32
C ILE A 101 -5.81 13.03 -5.67
N ALA A 102 -5.64 12.49 -4.45
CA ALA A 102 -4.36 12.53 -3.75
C ALA A 102 -3.24 11.85 -4.57
N THR A 103 -3.53 10.71 -5.19
CA THR A 103 -2.55 10.00 -6.04
C THR A 103 -2.18 10.84 -7.26
N ILE A 104 -3.14 11.39 -7.98
CA ILE A 104 -2.87 12.25 -9.15
C ILE A 104 -2.05 13.47 -8.75
N ALA A 105 -2.46 14.16 -7.68
CA ALA A 105 -1.78 15.36 -7.19
C ALA A 105 -0.35 15.04 -6.74
N MET A 106 -0.14 13.91 -6.07
CA MET A 106 1.19 13.44 -5.66
C MET A 106 2.08 13.12 -6.88
N LEU A 107 1.57 12.35 -7.85
CA LEU A 107 2.32 12.00 -9.06
C LEU A 107 2.73 13.25 -9.85
N ALA A 108 1.78 14.19 -10.02
CA ALA A 108 2.03 15.46 -10.70
C ALA A 108 2.99 16.35 -9.91
N GLY A 109 2.87 16.38 -8.57
CA GLY A 109 3.75 17.16 -7.71
C GLY A 109 5.20 16.70 -7.78
N GLN A 110 5.46 15.39 -7.72
CA GLN A 110 6.82 14.87 -7.88
C GLN A 110 7.40 15.16 -9.26
N LEU A 111 6.59 15.01 -10.32
CA LEU A 111 7.01 15.37 -11.69
C LEU A 111 7.33 16.87 -11.79
N ALA A 112 6.51 17.74 -11.18
CA ALA A 112 6.74 19.18 -11.19
C ALA A 112 8.09 19.56 -10.55
N PHE A 113 8.50 18.90 -9.47
CA PHE A 113 9.84 19.12 -8.89
C PHE A 113 10.97 18.80 -9.87
N VAL A 114 10.86 17.69 -10.62
CA VAL A 114 11.83 17.36 -11.67
C VAL A 114 11.82 18.39 -12.78
N CYS A 115 10.64 18.83 -13.24
CA CYS A 115 10.51 19.86 -14.26
C CYS A 115 11.18 21.17 -13.83
N LEU A 116 10.95 21.61 -12.58
CA LEU A 116 11.59 22.80 -12.03
C LEU A 116 13.11 22.67 -11.96
N GLY A 117 13.63 21.51 -11.54
CA GLY A 117 15.07 21.26 -11.50
C GLY A 117 15.71 21.17 -12.89
N ALA A 118 14.99 20.61 -13.86
CA ALA A 118 15.42 20.49 -15.25
C ALA A 118 15.31 21.81 -16.04
N ALA A 119 14.42 22.72 -15.62
CA ALA A 119 14.18 24.01 -16.27
C ALA A 119 15.45 24.88 -16.38
N SER A 120 16.39 24.71 -15.45
CA SER A 120 17.70 25.39 -15.47
C SER A 120 18.59 25.04 -16.67
N ARG A 121 18.25 23.97 -17.41
CA ARG A 121 19.05 23.39 -18.50
C ARG A 121 18.25 23.23 -19.80
N LEU A 122 17.18 24.03 -19.96
CA LEU A 122 16.36 24.08 -21.17
C LEU A 122 17.07 24.79 -22.32
#